data_AF-A0A934BJ75-F1
#
_entry.id   AF-A0A934BJ75-F1
#
_cell.length_a   1.000
_cell.length_b   1.000
_cell.length_c   1.000
_cell.angle_alpha   90.00
_cell.angle_beta   90.00
_cell.angle_gamma   90.00
#
_symmetry.space_group_name_H-M   'P 1'
#
loop_
_entity.id
_entity.type
_entity.pdbx_description
1 polymer ?
#
loop_
_entity_poly.entity_id
_entity_poly.type
_entity_poly.pdbx_seq_one_letter_code
_entity_poly.pdbx_strand_id
1 'polypeptide(L)' 'MEKQIKNALKTAKADYVEIRVQEGVSTGITYVGKELENIGENAAFGGC' A
#
# COMPACT_ATOMS: atom_id res chain seq x y z
N MET A 1 -0.85 8.26 12.23
CA MET A 1 -0.26 8.46 10.88
C MET A 1 -0.05 9.93 10.53
N GLU A 2 -1.07 10.79 10.65
CA GLU A 2 -0.95 12.24 10.37
C GLU A 2 0.22 12.93 11.07
N LYS A 3 0.42 12.66 12.36
CA LYS A 3 1.54 13.20 13.15
C LYS A 3 2.92 12.81 12.60
N GLN A 4 3.06 11.59 12.10
CA GLN A 4 4.33 11.09 11.54
C GLN A 4 4.64 11.75 10.19
N ILE A 5 3.62 11.86 9.32
CA ILE A 5 3.72 12.57 8.03
C ILE A 5 4.10 14.04 8.27
N LYS A 6 3.40 14.73 9.18
CA LYS A 6 3.69 16.13 9.53
C LYS A 6 5.10 16.33 10.07
N ASN A 7 5.62 15.37 10.82
CA ASN A 7 6.99 15.46 11.35
C ASN A 7 8.05 15.24 10.27
N ALA A 8 7.84 14.29 9.35
CA ALA A 8 8.75 14.05 8.22
C ALA A 8 8.86 15.28 7.30
N LEU A 9 7.73 15.93 7.00
CA LEU A 9 7.70 17.14 6.17
C LEU A 9 8.43 18.33 6.80
N LYS A 10 8.39 18.47 8.14
CA LYS A 10 9.03 19.60 8.84
C LYS A 10 10.56 19.60 8.75
N THR A 11 11.16 18.44 8.56
CA THR A 11 12.62 18.27 8.48
C THR A 11 13.18 18.38 7.07
N ALA A 12 12.31 18.38 6.05
CA ALA A 12 12.74 18.44 4.66
C ALA A 12 13.03 19.89 4.24
N LYS A 13 14.29 20.19 3.93
CA LYS A 13 14.67 21.42 3.22
C LYS A 13 14.52 21.19 1.72
N ALA A 14 13.29 21.28 1.22
CA ALA A 14 12.98 21.14 -0.20
C ALA A 14 11.89 22.13 -0.61
N ASP A 15 11.96 22.60 -1.84
CA ASP A 15 10.93 23.50 -2.41
C ASP A 15 9.59 22.77 -2.62
N TYR A 16 9.62 21.43 -2.73
CA TYR A 16 8.44 20.59 -2.79
C TYR A 16 8.71 19.22 -2.17
N VAL A 17 7.73 18.70 -1.44
CA VAL A 17 7.74 17.34 -0.89
C VAL A 17 6.37 16.72 -1.08
N GLU A 18 6.33 15.53 -1.67
CA GLU A 18 5.14 14.69 -1.75
C GLU A 18 5.36 13.44 -0.91
N ILE A 19 4.32 13.03 -0.18
CA ILE A 19 4.29 11.73 0.50
C ILE A 19 3.00 11.07 0.06
N ARG A 20 3.12 9.92 -0.61
CA ARG A 20 1.97 9.09 -0.97
C ARG A 20 1.90 7.93 0.01
N VAL A 21 0.70 7.71 0.53
CA VAL A 21 0.37 6.53 1.34
C VAL A 21 -0.71 5.77 0.59
N GLN A 22 -0.46 4.49 0.37
CA GLN A 22 -1.38 3.59 -0.31
C GLN A 22 -1.69 2.43 0.62
N GLU A 23 -2.97 2.19 0.79
CA GLU A 23 -3.53 1.03 1.47
C GLU A 23 -4.45 0.32 0.48
N GLY A 24 -4.27 -0.98 0.33
CA GLY A 24 -5.03 -1.77 -0.63
C GLY A 24 -5.29 -3.16 -0.11
N VAL A 25 -6.51 -3.64 -0.33
CA VAL A 25 -6.88 -5.03 -0.09
C VAL A 25 -7.18 -5.66 -1.45
N SER A 26 -6.59 -6.83 -1.70
CA SER A 26 -6.81 -7.60 -2.91
C SER A 26 -7.27 -9.00 -2.54
N THR A 27 -8.30 -9.48 -3.21
CA THR A 27 -8.75 -10.87 -3.11
C THR A 27 -8.61 -11.51 -4.47
N GLY A 28 -8.20 -12.78 -4.49
CA GLY A 28 -7.91 -13.50 -5.72
C GLY A 28 -8.30 -14.96 -5.62
N ILE A 29 -8.80 -15.50 -6.74
CA ILE A 29 -9.10 -16.91 -6.91
C ILE A 29 -8.42 -17.37 -8.19
N THR A 30 -7.59 -18.40 -8.10
CA THR A 30 -6.88 -19.01 -9.22
C THR A 30 -7.38 -20.45 -9.41
N TYR A 31 -7.68 -20.80 -10.66
CA TYR A 31 -8.08 -22.15 -11.07
C TYR A 31 -7.08 -22.71 -12.08
N VAL A 32 -6.83 -24.01 -12.01
CA VAL A 32 -6.11 -24.76 -13.04
C VAL A 32 -7.08 -25.78 -13.64
N GLY A 33 -7.51 -25.52 -14.88
CA GLY A 33 -8.59 -26.28 -15.51
C GLY A 33 -9.93 -26.03 -14.80
N LYS A 34 -10.48 -27.06 -14.15
CA LYS A 34 -11.72 -26.98 -13.35
C LYS A 34 -11.47 -27.08 -11.84
N GLU A 35 -10.21 -27.23 -11.43
CA GLU A 35 -9.84 -27.39 -10.03
C GLU A 35 -9.40 -26.04 -9.44
N LEU A 36 -9.84 -25.77 -8.21
CA LEU A 36 -9.41 -24.60 -7.46
C LEU A 36 -7.95 -24.81 -7.03
N GLU A 37 -7.07 -23.92 -7.48
CA GLU A 37 -5.65 -23.97 -7.13
C GLU A 37 -5.37 -23.11 -5.90
N ASN A 38 -5.90 -21.88 -5.88
CA ASN A 38 -5.61 -20.93 -4.81
C ASN A 38 -6.79 -19.98 -4.59
N ILE A 39 -7.05 -19.66 -3.33
CA ILE A 39 -7.91 -18.56 -2.92
C ILE A 39 -7.19 -17.80 -1.81
N GLY A 40 -7.10 -16.49 -1.94
CA GLY A 40 -6.35 -15.68 -0.99
C GLY A 40 -6.81 -14.24 -0.92
N GLU A 41 -6.49 -13.64 0.21
CA GLU A 41 -6.62 -12.22 0.48
C GLU A 41 -5.22 -11.69 0.83
N ASN A 42 -4.88 -10.53 0.28
CA ASN A 42 -3.63 -9.85 0.56
C ASN A 42 -3.91 -8.37 0.84
N ALA A 43 -3.47 -7.93 2.01
CA ALA A 43 -3.50 -6.54 2.42
C ALA A 43 -2.09 -5.95 2.26
N ALA A 44 -2.00 -4.86 1.51
CA ALA A 44 -0.76 -4.13 1.26
C ALA A 44 -0.88 -2.71 1.80
N PHE A 45 0.19 -2.27 2.46
CA PHE A 45 0.32 -0.92 2.97
C PHE A 45 1.71 -0.40 2.64
N GLY A 46 1.79 0.74 1.96
CA GLY A 46 3.04 1.29 1.45
C GLY A 46 2.85 2.67 0.84
N GLY A 47 3.72 3.03 -0.11
CA GLY A 47 3.73 4.34 -0.75
C GLY A 47 5.15 4.84 -1.03
N CYS A 48 5.27 6.04 -1.60
CA CYS A 48 6.54 6.70 -1.95
C CYS A 48 6.59 8.13 -1.42
#